data_AF-F0U4Q2-F1
#
_entry.id   AF-F0U4Q2-F1
#
_cell.length_a   1.000
_cell.length_b   1.000
_cell.length_c   1.000
_cell.angle_alpha   90.00
_cell.angle_beta   90.00
_cell.angle_gamma   90.00
#
_symmetry.space_group_name_H-M   'P 1'
#
loop_
_entity.id
_entity.type
_entity.pdbx_description
1 polymer ?
#
loop_
_entity_poly.entity_id
_entity_poly.type
_entity_poly.pdbx_seq_one_letter_code
_entity_poly.pdbx_strand_id
1 'polypeptide(L)'
;MAEMVTYLPISSPFIRFAGRYVDEAFGVATGYNFFVFEAAMVPFEIVACNVIIHYWSDIVPAAGIITIVLVLYGAINFFAVKWYGESEFWLALGKALLIIGLIIFTFVTMLGGNPLGDRYGFRHWRDPGAFAEFYKTGDLGRFLGFLQCMILASFTIAGPDYVSMAAGETENPRYVLPRAFNAVFYRLTAFFVLGSLCVGIVVPYNDKTMSDAFKKGLPGAAASPYVVAMDRLQIKVLPHIVNAMVLGAAFSAGNSYVYCASRSLFGLALEGKAPRIFTKCNSNGVPIYCVSLVLLIALLSFLQVSNEASVVLDWFVSLVTASQLLNFFAVAFTYTRFMKALDAQGVSRDSLPYKGFFQPYLAYYACAGTLIMAFVGGYTVFLPGNWSIPTFLFSYTMIGLCPVLFFGWKLSKKTKWFKPHEVDLFKDVAEIDEYTKNFVPTPPRNRIDKYFNKLFE
;
A
#
# COMPACT_ATOMS: atom_id res chain seq x y z
N MET A 1 -1.49 5.95 14.52
CA MET A 1 -2.52 4.94 14.19
C MET A 1 -2.68 3.93 15.31
N ALA A 2 -1.64 3.12 15.63
CA ALA A 2 -1.71 2.08 16.65
C ALA A 2 -2.41 2.52 17.95
N GLU A 3 -1.98 3.61 18.59
CA GLU A 3 -2.61 4.10 19.83
C GLU A 3 -4.12 4.34 19.72
N MET A 4 -4.58 5.00 18.65
CA MET A 4 -6.01 5.30 18.46
C MET A 4 -6.80 4.02 18.21
N VAL A 5 -6.28 3.12 17.37
CA VAL A 5 -6.96 1.89 16.97
C VAL A 5 -7.02 0.90 18.13
N THR A 6 -5.95 0.80 18.93
CA THR A 6 -5.95 -0.07 20.12
C THR A 6 -6.81 0.50 21.25
N TYR A 7 -6.94 1.82 21.33
CA TYR A 7 -7.84 2.45 22.30
C TYR A 7 -9.31 2.16 21.96
N LEU A 8 -9.68 2.35 20.68
CA LEU A 8 -11.03 2.19 20.17
C LEU A 8 -11.05 1.33 18.89
N PRO A 9 -10.95 0.00 19.00
CA PRO A 9 -10.98 -0.89 17.85
C PRO A 9 -12.38 -0.92 17.23
N ILE A 10 -12.55 -0.18 16.13
CA ILE A 10 -13.78 -0.10 15.34
C ILE A 10 -13.47 -0.40 13.87
N SER A 11 -14.48 -0.79 13.09
CA SER A 11 -14.32 -1.01 11.65
C SER A 11 -13.92 0.28 10.91
N SER A 12 -12.98 0.19 9.97
CA SER A 12 -12.42 1.32 9.21
C SER A 12 -12.01 2.52 10.08
N PRO A 13 -11.16 2.29 11.09
CA PRO A 13 -10.99 3.21 12.21
C PRO A 13 -10.38 4.54 11.80
N PHE A 14 -9.41 4.59 10.88
CA PHE A 14 -8.77 5.86 10.53
C PHE A 14 -9.72 6.85 9.82
N ILE A 15 -10.64 6.38 8.98
CA ILE A 15 -11.65 7.22 8.33
C ILE A 15 -12.66 7.74 9.38
N ARG A 16 -13.10 6.86 10.28
CA ARG A 16 -14.07 7.20 11.32
C ARG A 16 -13.47 8.12 12.39
N PHE A 17 -12.21 7.91 12.76
CA PHE A 17 -11.46 8.79 13.66
C PHE A 17 -11.23 10.17 13.08
N ALA A 18 -10.96 10.28 11.77
CA ALA A 18 -10.88 11.58 11.11
C ALA A 18 -12.22 12.34 11.26
N GLY A 19 -13.36 11.66 11.10
CA GLY A 19 -14.68 12.24 11.36
C GLY A 19 -14.94 12.57 12.84
N ARG A 20 -14.51 11.69 13.76
CA ARG A 20 -14.83 11.76 15.19
C ARG A 20 -13.95 12.72 15.98
N TYR A 21 -12.66 12.82 15.65
CA TYR A 21 -11.67 13.61 16.41
C TYR A 21 -11.34 14.95 15.76
N VAL A 22 -11.76 15.18 14.51
CA VAL A 22 -11.38 16.38 13.75
C VAL A 22 -12.61 17.15 13.28
N ASP A 23 -13.30 16.63 12.27
CA ASP A 23 -14.47 17.22 11.61
C ASP A 23 -15.07 16.16 10.69
N GLU A 24 -16.39 16.12 10.58
CA GLU A 24 -17.09 15.21 9.67
C GLU A 24 -16.62 15.40 8.22
N ALA A 25 -16.43 16.64 7.76
CA ALA A 25 -15.92 16.94 6.42
C ALA A 25 -14.51 16.38 6.18
N PHE A 26 -13.68 16.35 7.22
CA PHE A 26 -12.34 15.78 7.14
C PHE A 26 -12.38 14.25 7.01
N GLY A 27 -13.30 13.60 7.74
CA GLY A 27 -13.59 12.18 7.58
C GLY A 27 -14.09 11.82 6.19
N VAL A 28 -14.96 12.65 5.59
CA VAL A 28 -15.44 12.46 4.21
C VAL A 28 -14.29 12.56 3.21
N ALA A 29 -13.49 13.62 3.28
CA ALA A 29 -12.35 13.82 2.37
C ALA A 29 -11.34 12.66 2.48
N THR A 30 -11.00 12.25 3.71
CA THR A 30 -10.11 11.11 3.96
C THR A 30 -10.68 9.80 3.40
N GLY A 31 -11.98 9.56 3.58
CA GLY A 31 -12.63 8.36 3.09
C GLY A 31 -12.68 8.25 1.56
N TYR A 32 -13.02 9.34 0.87
CA TYR A 32 -12.98 9.36 -0.61
C TYR A 32 -11.55 9.27 -1.15
N ASN A 33 -10.59 9.92 -0.49
CA ASN A 33 -9.16 9.78 -0.84
C ASN A 33 -8.68 8.33 -0.72
N PHE A 34 -9.05 7.66 0.36
CA PHE A 34 -8.75 6.24 0.55
C PHE A 34 -9.44 5.35 -0.49
N PHE A 35 -10.71 5.63 -0.82
CA PHE A 35 -11.40 4.91 -1.89
C PHE A 35 -10.69 5.05 -3.24
N VAL A 36 -10.29 6.27 -3.62
CA VAL A 36 -9.57 6.51 -4.89
C VAL A 36 -8.20 5.84 -4.87
N PHE A 37 -7.48 5.89 -3.75
CA PHE A 37 -6.22 5.17 -3.56
C PHE A 37 -6.36 3.66 -3.85
N GLU A 38 -7.31 3.00 -3.17
CA GLU A 38 -7.55 1.56 -3.35
C GLU A 38 -8.03 1.24 -4.77
N ALA A 39 -8.96 2.03 -5.32
CA ALA A 39 -9.52 1.81 -6.65
C ALA A 39 -8.49 2.02 -7.77
N ALA A 40 -7.52 2.92 -7.59
CA ALA A 40 -6.43 3.17 -8.54
C ALA A 40 -5.32 2.12 -8.49
N MET A 41 -5.15 1.43 -7.36
CA MET A 41 -4.23 0.29 -7.25
C MET A 41 -4.71 -0.93 -8.06
N VAL A 42 -6.02 -1.09 -8.26
CA VAL A 42 -6.57 -2.19 -9.07
C VAL A 42 -6.04 -2.18 -10.52
N PRO A 43 -6.20 -1.09 -11.31
CA PRO A 43 -5.66 -1.05 -12.66
C PRO A 43 -4.13 -1.12 -12.68
N PHE A 44 -3.43 -0.58 -11.66
CA PHE A 44 -1.98 -0.74 -11.53
C PHE A 44 -1.57 -2.22 -11.48
N GLU A 45 -2.21 -3.03 -10.64
CA GLU A 45 -1.90 -4.46 -10.53
C GLU A 45 -2.25 -5.24 -11.80
N ILE A 46 -3.31 -4.85 -12.51
CA ILE A 46 -3.67 -5.46 -13.80
C ILE A 46 -2.58 -5.17 -14.85
N VAL A 47 -2.08 -3.93 -14.91
CA VAL A 47 -0.96 -3.57 -15.80
C VAL A 47 0.30 -4.33 -15.40
N ALA A 48 0.59 -4.47 -14.11
CA ALA A 48 1.71 -5.27 -13.63
C ALA A 48 1.59 -6.75 -14.04
N CYS A 49 0.41 -7.36 -13.88
CA CYS A 49 0.15 -8.73 -14.32
C CYS A 49 0.40 -8.89 -15.82
N ASN A 50 -0.03 -7.93 -16.63
CA ASN A 50 0.22 -7.93 -18.07
C ASN A 50 1.72 -7.93 -18.38
N VAL A 51 2.47 -7.00 -17.81
CA VAL A 51 3.94 -6.88 -17.99
C VAL A 51 4.65 -8.18 -17.59
N ILE A 52 4.21 -8.84 -16.51
CA ILE A 52 4.81 -10.10 -16.04
C ILE A 52 4.45 -11.27 -16.98
N ILE A 53 3.22 -11.38 -17.47
CA ILE A 53 2.80 -12.49 -18.37
C ILE A 53 3.55 -12.42 -19.70
N HIS A 54 3.80 -11.21 -20.20
CA HIS A 54 4.60 -10.96 -21.39
C HIS A 54 6.05 -11.49 -21.27
N TYR A 55 6.53 -11.85 -20.07
CA TYR A 55 7.78 -12.61 -19.91
C TYR A 55 7.79 -13.96 -20.63
N TRP A 56 6.67 -14.69 -20.62
CA TRP A 56 6.61 -16.02 -21.22
C TRP A 56 6.11 -15.99 -22.66
N SER A 57 5.23 -15.04 -23.00
CA SER A 57 4.64 -14.99 -24.33
C SER A 57 4.03 -13.61 -24.64
N ASP A 58 4.29 -13.14 -25.86
CA ASP A 58 3.66 -11.95 -26.44
C ASP A 58 2.49 -12.29 -27.39
N ILE A 59 2.07 -13.57 -27.44
CA ILE A 59 1.04 -14.04 -28.36
C ILE A 59 -0.33 -13.45 -28.01
N VAL A 60 -0.62 -13.31 -26.71
CA VAL A 60 -1.88 -12.76 -26.24
C VAL A 60 -1.75 -11.23 -26.19
N PRO A 61 -2.60 -10.47 -26.91
CA PRO A 61 -2.59 -9.02 -26.82
C PRO A 61 -2.88 -8.55 -25.39
N ALA A 62 -2.30 -7.42 -24.99
CA ALA A 62 -2.52 -6.83 -23.67
C ALA A 62 -4.02 -6.71 -23.30
N ALA A 63 -4.86 -6.33 -24.26
CA ALA A 63 -6.32 -6.27 -24.09
C ALA A 63 -6.94 -7.61 -23.64
N GLY A 64 -6.42 -8.73 -24.14
CA GLY A 64 -6.87 -10.07 -23.76
C GLY A 64 -6.52 -10.40 -22.32
N ILE A 65 -5.27 -10.14 -21.91
CA ILE A 65 -4.79 -10.39 -20.54
C ILE A 65 -5.58 -9.52 -19.55
N ILE A 66 -5.75 -8.23 -19.84
CA ILE A 66 -6.52 -7.29 -19.02
C ILE A 66 -7.96 -7.80 -18.82
N THR A 67 -8.62 -8.22 -19.89
CA THR A 67 -9.99 -8.72 -19.85
C THR A 67 -10.09 -9.97 -18.97
N ILE A 68 -9.14 -10.91 -19.10
CA ILE A 68 -9.10 -12.13 -18.29
C ILE A 68 -8.97 -11.79 -16.81
N VAL A 69 -8.01 -10.92 -16.44
CA VAL A 69 -7.79 -10.54 -15.03
C VAL A 69 -9.02 -9.83 -14.45
N LEU A 70 -9.65 -8.92 -15.20
CA LEU A 70 -10.88 -8.22 -14.78
C LEU A 70 -12.04 -9.20 -14.53
N VAL A 71 -12.24 -10.15 -15.43
CA VAL A 71 -13.29 -11.18 -15.28
C VAL A 71 -13.02 -12.04 -14.06
N LEU A 72 -11.76 -12.43 -13.82
CA LEU A 72 -11.38 -13.20 -12.64
C LEU A 72 -11.61 -12.40 -11.34
N TYR A 73 -11.23 -11.13 -11.28
CA TYR A 73 -11.51 -10.26 -10.13
C TYR A 73 -13.00 -10.14 -9.87
N GLY A 74 -13.80 -9.94 -10.92
CA GLY A 74 -15.26 -9.94 -10.80
C GLY A 74 -15.80 -11.25 -10.27
N ALA A 75 -15.38 -12.39 -10.84
CA ALA A 75 -15.84 -13.71 -10.42
C ALA A 75 -15.51 -13.99 -8.94
N ILE A 76 -14.29 -13.68 -8.50
CA ILE A 76 -13.85 -13.89 -7.12
C ILE A 76 -14.64 -12.99 -6.16
N ASN A 77 -14.76 -11.70 -6.47
CA ASN A 77 -15.43 -10.74 -5.59
C ASN A 77 -16.96 -10.91 -5.55
N PHE A 78 -17.59 -11.40 -6.62
CA PHE A 78 -19.05 -11.65 -6.60
C PHE A 78 -19.42 -13.01 -6.00
N PHE A 79 -18.64 -14.07 -6.24
CA PHE A 79 -19.06 -15.45 -5.96
C PHE A 79 -18.18 -16.18 -4.93
N ALA A 80 -16.90 -15.85 -4.80
CA ALA A 80 -15.93 -16.65 -4.02
C ALA A 80 -15.46 -15.99 -2.71
N VAL A 81 -16.14 -14.93 -2.24
CA VAL A 81 -15.72 -14.17 -1.04
C VAL A 81 -15.55 -15.04 0.22
N LYS A 82 -16.28 -16.14 0.34
CA LYS A 82 -16.16 -17.07 1.49
C LYS A 82 -14.83 -17.84 1.52
N TRP A 83 -14.22 -18.10 0.36
CA TRP A 83 -12.96 -18.83 0.22
C TRP A 83 -11.74 -17.91 0.13
N TYR A 84 -12.00 -16.61 0.02
CA TYR A 84 -10.97 -15.60 -0.17
C TYR A 84 -10.00 -15.54 1.02
N GLY A 85 -10.50 -15.57 2.26
CA GLY A 85 -9.65 -15.47 3.46
C GLY A 85 -8.61 -16.59 3.57
N GLU A 86 -9.02 -17.85 3.36
CA GLU A 86 -8.11 -19.00 3.35
C GLU A 86 -7.09 -18.92 2.21
N SER A 87 -7.54 -18.57 1.00
CA SER A 87 -6.66 -18.48 -0.18
C SER A 87 -5.61 -17.37 -0.01
N GLU A 88 -6.01 -16.23 0.54
CA GLU A 88 -5.12 -15.09 0.77
C GLU A 88 -4.07 -15.41 1.85
N PHE A 89 -4.41 -16.22 2.86
CA PHE A 89 -3.43 -16.70 3.84
C PHE A 89 -2.29 -17.50 3.18
N TRP A 90 -2.62 -18.46 2.31
CA TRP A 90 -1.62 -19.25 1.59
C TRP A 90 -0.80 -18.41 0.61
N LEU A 91 -1.44 -17.47 -0.09
CA LEU A 91 -0.76 -16.54 -1.00
C LEU A 91 0.18 -15.59 -0.24
N ALA A 92 -0.21 -15.12 0.94
CA ALA A 92 0.63 -14.31 1.82
C ALA A 92 1.86 -15.08 2.31
N LEU A 93 1.71 -16.38 2.65
CA LEU A 93 2.85 -17.24 2.97
C LEU A 93 3.80 -17.38 1.78
N GLY A 94 3.27 -17.57 0.57
CA GLY A 94 4.06 -17.60 -0.66
C GLY A 94 4.88 -16.33 -0.88
N LYS A 95 4.28 -15.15 -0.67
CA LYS A 95 4.96 -13.84 -0.75
C LYS A 95 6.15 -13.76 0.24
N ALA A 96 5.96 -14.22 1.47
CA ALA A 96 7.02 -14.24 2.47
C ALA A 96 8.17 -15.20 2.09
N LEU A 97 7.84 -16.40 1.60
CA LEU A 97 8.84 -17.36 1.13
C LEU A 97 9.63 -16.84 -0.07
N LEU A 98 8.98 -16.14 -1.01
CA LEU A 98 9.65 -15.49 -2.14
C LEU A 98 10.70 -14.48 -1.65
N ILE A 99 10.34 -13.58 -0.72
CA ILE A 99 11.27 -12.57 -0.20
C ILE A 99 12.48 -13.24 0.48
N ILE A 100 12.23 -14.24 1.34
CA ILE A 100 13.30 -14.98 2.02
C ILE A 100 14.20 -15.69 0.99
N GLY A 101 13.60 -16.32 -0.02
CA GLY A 101 14.32 -16.98 -1.11
C GLY A 101 15.22 -16.03 -1.89
N LEU A 102 14.76 -14.82 -2.20
CA LEU A 102 15.53 -13.79 -2.90
C LEU A 102 16.70 -13.24 -2.06
N ILE A 103 16.52 -13.13 -0.73
CA ILE A 103 17.59 -12.75 0.19
C ILE A 103 18.67 -13.85 0.23
N ILE A 104 18.27 -15.11 0.40
CA ILE A 104 19.20 -16.26 0.39
C ILE A 104 19.92 -16.35 -0.95
N PHE A 105 19.19 -16.20 -2.06
CA PHE A 105 19.75 -16.17 -3.40
C PHE A 105 20.86 -15.13 -3.52
N THR A 106 20.60 -13.89 -3.07
CA THR A 106 21.59 -12.81 -3.11
C THR A 106 22.83 -13.17 -2.30
N PHE A 107 22.67 -13.70 -1.09
CA PHE A 107 23.79 -14.09 -0.23
C PHE A 107 24.65 -15.20 -0.86
N VAL A 108 24.02 -16.25 -1.39
CA VAL A 108 24.73 -17.39 -2.01
C VAL A 108 25.48 -16.95 -3.26
N THR A 109 24.83 -16.18 -4.13
CA THR A 109 25.43 -15.71 -5.39
C THR A 109 26.55 -14.71 -5.16
N MET A 110 26.41 -13.82 -4.17
CA MET A 110 27.45 -12.89 -3.73
C MET A 110 28.74 -13.58 -3.28
N LEU A 111 28.63 -14.75 -2.65
CA LEU A 111 29.76 -15.56 -2.17
C LEU A 111 30.36 -16.49 -3.24
N GLY A 112 29.90 -16.39 -4.50
CA GLY A 112 30.40 -17.19 -5.62
C GLY A 112 29.64 -18.49 -5.86
N GLY A 113 28.51 -18.71 -5.18
CA GLY A 113 27.59 -19.82 -5.43
C GLY A 113 26.73 -19.61 -6.69
N ASN A 114 27.32 -19.06 -7.76
CA ASN A 114 26.68 -18.83 -9.04
C ASN A 114 27.38 -19.63 -10.15
N PRO A 115 26.72 -19.92 -11.29
CA PRO A 115 27.31 -20.70 -12.39
C PRO A 115 28.64 -20.15 -12.94
N LEU A 116 28.88 -18.84 -12.79
CA LEU A 116 30.11 -18.19 -13.23
C LEU A 116 31.25 -18.31 -12.21
N GLY A 117 30.98 -18.79 -10.99
CA GLY A 117 31.93 -18.85 -9.89
C GLY A 117 32.41 -17.48 -9.39
N ASP A 118 31.77 -16.38 -9.82
CA ASP A 118 32.24 -15.03 -9.55
C ASP A 118 31.83 -14.56 -8.16
N ARG A 119 32.81 -14.20 -7.33
CA ARG A 119 32.58 -13.58 -6.02
C ARG A 119 32.48 -12.07 -6.17
N TYR A 120 31.31 -11.58 -6.51
CA TYR A 120 31.12 -10.13 -6.73
C TYR A 120 30.95 -9.34 -5.44
N GLY A 121 30.52 -9.91 -4.31
CA GLY A 121 30.46 -9.16 -3.06
C GLY A 121 29.66 -7.85 -3.20
N PHE A 122 30.19 -6.76 -2.64
CA PHE A 122 29.65 -5.39 -2.81
C PHE A 122 30.22 -4.64 -4.02
N ARG A 123 30.67 -5.33 -5.07
CA ARG A 123 31.33 -4.70 -6.24
C ARG A 123 30.47 -3.60 -6.85
N HIS A 124 29.18 -3.84 -7.08
CA HIS A 124 28.26 -2.87 -7.69
C HIS A 124 28.01 -1.61 -6.82
N TRP A 125 28.18 -1.71 -5.50
CA TRP A 125 28.10 -0.56 -4.58
C TRP A 125 29.34 0.33 -4.61
N ARG A 126 30.47 -0.20 -5.08
CA ARG A 126 31.73 0.54 -5.24
C ARG A 126 31.86 1.11 -6.65
N ASP A 127 31.52 0.31 -7.65
CA ASP A 127 31.60 0.65 -9.07
C ASP A 127 30.39 0.03 -9.79
N PRO A 128 29.43 0.82 -10.33
CA PRO A 128 29.45 2.28 -10.56
C PRO A 128 29.13 3.17 -9.34
N GLY A 129 28.84 2.58 -8.17
CA GLY A 129 28.53 3.31 -6.94
C GLY A 129 27.06 3.28 -6.54
N ALA A 130 26.76 3.69 -5.30
CA ALA A 130 25.42 3.62 -4.72
C ALA A 130 24.49 4.80 -5.08
N PHE A 131 25.05 5.96 -5.47
CA PHE A 131 24.29 7.17 -5.80
C PHE A 131 24.48 7.55 -7.26
N ALA A 132 23.43 7.36 -8.05
CA ALA A 132 23.40 7.75 -9.45
C ALA A 132 22.99 9.22 -9.62
N GLU A 133 23.52 9.86 -10.66
CA GLU A 133 23.09 11.19 -11.08
C GLU A 133 21.77 11.09 -11.85
N PHE A 134 20.81 11.96 -11.53
CA PHE A 134 19.49 11.97 -12.16
C PHE A 134 19.08 13.40 -12.57
N TYR A 135 18.59 13.57 -13.80
CA TYR A 135 18.25 14.83 -14.49
C TYR A 135 19.36 15.88 -14.67
N LYS A 136 20.30 15.98 -13.73
CA LYS A 136 21.43 16.90 -13.74
C LYS A 136 22.71 16.14 -13.39
N THR A 137 23.86 16.74 -13.67
CA THR A 137 25.17 16.19 -13.32
C THR A 137 25.65 16.72 -11.96
N GLY A 138 26.57 16.01 -11.31
CA GLY A 138 27.17 16.39 -10.03
C GLY A 138 26.26 16.17 -8.82
N ASP A 139 26.55 16.87 -7.73
CA ASP A 139 25.89 16.63 -6.43
C ASP A 139 24.39 16.93 -6.45
N LEU A 140 23.97 17.93 -7.24
CA LEU A 140 22.55 18.21 -7.45
C LEU A 140 21.86 17.04 -8.17
N GLY A 141 22.54 16.43 -9.15
CA GLY A 141 22.05 15.23 -9.83
C GLY A 141 21.85 14.04 -8.89
N ARG A 142 22.81 13.81 -7.99
CA ARG A 142 22.74 12.75 -6.97
C ARG A 142 21.62 13.00 -5.97
N PHE A 143 21.43 14.25 -5.55
CA PHE A 143 20.31 14.63 -4.68
C PHE A 143 18.96 14.42 -5.35
N LEU A 144 18.81 14.79 -6.63
CA LEU A 144 17.58 14.54 -7.40
C LEU A 144 17.31 13.04 -7.58
N GLY A 145 18.35 12.23 -7.76
CA GLY A 145 18.26 10.77 -7.77
C GLY A 145 17.76 10.23 -6.43
N PHE A 146 18.35 10.68 -5.32
CA PHE A 146 17.88 10.34 -3.97
C PHE A 146 16.42 10.76 -3.74
N LEU A 147 16.05 11.97 -4.17
CA LEU A 147 14.69 12.48 -4.03
C LEU A 147 13.68 11.64 -4.82
N GLN A 148 14.04 11.22 -6.04
CA GLN A 148 13.22 10.32 -6.85
C GLN A 148 13.05 8.95 -6.16
N CYS A 149 14.12 8.38 -5.62
CA CYS A 149 14.06 7.15 -4.84
C CYS A 149 13.17 7.29 -3.61
N MET A 150 13.20 8.44 -2.92
CA MET A 150 12.34 8.70 -1.76
C MET A 150 10.86 8.81 -2.14
N ILE A 151 10.53 9.40 -3.30
CA ILE A 151 9.15 9.45 -3.81
C ILE A 151 8.66 8.03 -4.13
N LEU A 152 9.44 7.24 -4.86
CA LEU A 152 9.08 5.84 -5.17
C LEU A 152 9.02 4.96 -3.92
N ALA A 153 9.89 5.18 -2.94
CA ALA A 153 9.81 4.48 -1.66
C ALA A 153 8.51 4.83 -0.92
N SER A 154 8.04 6.07 -1.01
CA SER A 154 6.78 6.49 -0.37
C SER A 154 5.56 5.74 -0.92
N PHE A 155 5.57 5.38 -2.21
CA PHE A 155 4.57 4.48 -2.81
C PHE A 155 4.59 3.08 -2.18
N THR A 156 5.78 2.51 -2.01
CA THR A 156 5.94 1.12 -1.54
C THR A 156 5.61 0.90 -0.07
N ILE A 157 5.63 1.96 0.74
CA ILE A 157 5.35 1.87 2.18
C ILE A 157 3.83 2.03 2.41
N ALA A 158 3.16 0.88 2.46
CA ALA A 158 1.78 0.71 2.88
C ALA A 158 1.69 -0.43 3.90
N GLY A 159 0.54 -0.63 4.55
CA GLY A 159 0.36 -1.78 5.46
C GLY A 159 -0.35 -1.47 6.78
N PRO A 160 0.11 -0.46 7.56
CA PRO A 160 -0.50 -0.15 8.85
C PRO A 160 -2.00 0.14 8.74
N ASP A 161 -2.43 0.77 7.65
CA ASP A 161 -3.83 1.08 7.40
C ASP A 161 -4.68 -0.20 7.25
N TYR A 162 -4.15 -1.26 6.63
CA TYR A 162 -4.83 -2.56 6.51
C TYR A 162 -4.96 -3.27 7.86
N VAL A 163 -3.91 -3.23 8.69
CA VAL A 163 -4.00 -3.74 10.08
C VAL A 163 -5.11 -3.01 10.84
N SER A 164 -5.25 -1.71 10.59
CA SER A 164 -6.32 -0.93 11.20
C SER A 164 -7.71 -1.32 10.67
N MET A 165 -7.86 -1.64 9.39
CA MET A 165 -9.15 -2.05 8.82
C MET A 165 -9.67 -3.34 9.46
N ALA A 166 -8.78 -4.29 9.74
CA ALA A 166 -9.10 -5.55 10.40
C ALA A 166 -9.40 -5.40 11.91
N ALA A 167 -9.16 -4.22 12.51
CA ALA A 167 -9.29 -4.03 13.96
C ALA A 167 -10.70 -4.33 14.49
N GLY A 168 -11.75 -3.98 13.73
CA GLY A 168 -13.14 -4.25 14.10
C GLY A 168 -13.56 -5.71 13.99
N GLU A 169 -12.75 -6.55 13.32
CA GLU A 169 -13.01 -7.98 13.10
C GLU A 169 -12.04 -8.87 13.90
N THR A 170 -11.08 -8.27 14.62
CA THR A 170 -10.04 -8.98 15.36
C THR A 170 -10.54 -9.44 16.73
N GLU A 171 -10.29 -10.70 17.07
CA GLU A 171 -10.54 -11.24 18.41
C GLU A 171 -9.55 -10.64 19.43
N ASN A 172 -10.06 -10.20 20.59
CA ASN A 172 -9.29 -9.48 21.62
C ASN A 172 -8.33 -8.40 21.05
N PRO A 173 -8.88 -7.37 20.38
CA PRO A 173 -8.10 -6.43 19.57
C PRO A 173 -7.08 -5.63 20.40
N ARG A 174 -7.36 -5.33 21.67
CA ARG A 174 -6.45 -4.56 22.53
C ARG A 174 -5.16 -5.29 22.89
N TYR A 175 -5.18 -6.62 22.86
CA TYR A 175 -4.00 -7.45 23.09
C TYR A 175 -3.28 -7.78 21.78
N VAL A 176 -4.04 -8.12 20.74
CA VAL A 176 -3.51 -8.62 19.45
C VAL A 176 -2.97 -7.49 18.57
N LEU A 177 -3.69 -6.37 18.45
CA LEU A 177 -3.30 -5.29 17.53
C LEU A 177 -1.97 -4.62 17.86
N PRO A 178 -1.61 -4.33 19.14
CA PRO A 178 -0.29 -3.79 19.46
C PRO A 178 0.87 -4.64 18.90
N ARG A 179 0.77 -5.96 19.03
CA ARG A 179 1.75 -6.91 18.49
C ARG A 179 1.73 -6.91 16.98
N ALA A 180 0.55 -6.93 16.36
CA ALA A 180 0.39 -6.89 14.91
C ALA A 180 1.02 -5.63 14.30
N PHE A 181 0.76 -4.44 14.88
CA PHE A 181 1.36 -3.18 14.42
C PHE A 181 2.89 -3.19 14.52
N ASN A 182 3.44 -3.63 15.65
CA ASN A 182 4.89 -3.73 15.83
C ASN A 182 5.49 -4.74 14.84
N ALA A 183 4.90 -5.92 14.71
CA ALA A 183 5.36 -6.97 13.80
C ALA A 183 5.34 -6.51 12.34
N VAL A 184 4.30 -5.80 11.91
CA VAL A 184 4.23 -5.22 10.56
C VAL A 184 5.32 -4.17 10.38
N PHE A 185 5.53 -3.26 11.33
CA PHE A 185 6.60 -2.26 11.24
C PHE A 185 7.99 -2.88 11.09
N TYR A 186 8.36 -3.82 11.96
CA TYR A 186 9.67 -4.47 11.90
C TYR A 186 9.83 -5.33 10.64
N ARG A 187 8.80 -6.06 10.25
CA ARG A 187 8.82 -6.93 9.08
C ARG A 187 8.94 -6.15 7.78
N LEU A 188 8.13 -5.11 7.59
CA LEU A 188 8.20 -4.26 6.40
C LEU A 188 9.56 -3.56 6.34
N THR A 189 10.01 -2.96 7.45
CA THR A 189 11.32 -2.30 7.49
C THR A 189 12.45 -3.27 7.14
N ALA A 190 12.46 -4.47 7.72
CA ALA A 190 13.46 -5.48 7.42
C ALA A 190 13.41 -5.91 5.94
N PHE A 191 12.23 -6.27 5.41
CA PHE A 191 12.12 -6.74 4.03
C PHE A 191 12.40 -5.66 2.99
N PHE A 192 11.96 -4.41 3.20
CA PHE A 192 12.23 -3.33 2.24
C PHE A 192 13.69 -2.88 2.28
N VAL A 193 14.29 -2.71 3.47
CA VAL A 193 15.70 -2.28 3.59
C VAL A 193 16.63 -3.39 3.13
N LEU A 194 16.42 -4.64 3.57
CA LEU A 194 17.25 -5.76 3.12
C LEU A 194 17.01 -6.08 1.64
N GLY A 195 15.78 -6.00 1.16
CA GLY A 195 15.45 -6.24 -0.25
C GLY A 195 16.09 -5.20 -1.18
N SER A 196 15.98 -3.91 -0.86
CA SER A 196 16.64 -2.84 -1.63
C SER A 196 18.16 -2.98 -1.60
N LEU A 197 18.74 -3.32 -0.46
CA LEU A 197 20.17 -3.62 -0.33
C LEU A 197 20.57 -4.80 -1.24
N CYS A 198 19.81 -5.90 -1.20
CA CYS A 198 20.07 -7.09 -2.00
C CYS A 198 20.00 -6.79 -3.50
N VAL A 199 19.00 -6.03 -3.94
CA VAL A 199 18.87 -5.59 -5.34
C VAL A 199 20.08 -4.76 -5.77
N GLY A 200 20.52 -3.80 -4.95
CA GLY A 200 21.71 -2.99 -5.26
C GLY A 200 23.02 -3.80 -5.27
N ILE A 201 23.07 -4.93 -4.54
CA ILE A 201 24.21 -5.85 -4.55
C ILE A 201 24.23 -6.70 -5.82
N VAL A 202 23.08 -7.20 -6.26
CA VAL A 202 23.01 -8.23 -7.30
C VAL A 202 23.18 -7.66 -8.72
N VAL A 203 22.68 -6.44 -8.97
CA VAL A 203 22.73 -5.79 -10.29
C VAL A 203 23.16 -4.33 -10.14
N PRO A 204 24.08 -3.83 -10.98
CA PRO A 204 24.45 -2.42 -10.97
C PRO A 204 23.35 -1.56 -11.62
N TYR A 205 23.17 -0.33 -11.14
CA TYR A 205 22.12 0.55 -11.66
C TYR A 205 22.30 0.93 -13.15
N ASN A 206 23.52 0.81 -13.68
CA ASN A 206 23.87 1.14 -15.07
C ASN A 206 23.88 -0.07 -16.00
N ASP A 207 23.30 -1.20 -15.59
CA ASP A 207 23.20 -2.39 -16.43
C ASP A 207 22.46 -2.09 -17.74
N LYS A 208 23.06 -2.47 -18.87
CA LYS A 208 22.52 -2.17 -20.21
C LYS A 208 21.23 -2.93 -20.49
N THR A 209 21.11 -4.18 -20.05
CA THR A 209 19.90 -4.99 -20.25
C THR A 209 18.73 -4.38 -19.49
N MET A 210 18.96 -3.95 -18.25
CA MET A 210 17.98 -3.22 -17.46
C MET A 210 17.65 -1.85 -18.10
N SER A 211 18.65 -1.05 -18.46
CA SER A 211 18.43 0.28 -19.04
C SER A 211 17.70 0.23 -20.39
N ASP A 212 18.07 -0.70 -21.26
CA ASP A 212 17.45 -0.86 -22.57
C ASP A 212 16.01 -1.33 -22.46
N ALA A 213 15.70 -2.17 -21.48
CA ALA A 213 14.34 -2.61 -21.26
C ALA A 213 13.41 -1.49 -20.79
N PHE A 214 13.87 -0.66 -19.85
CA PHE A 214 13.11 0.52 -19.43
C PHE A 214 12.96 1.53 -20.57
N LYS A 215 13.99 1.70 -21.42
CA LYS A 215 13.97 2.67 -22.53
C LYS A 215 13.21 2.23 -23.77
N LYS A 216 13.19 0.92 -24.06
CA LYS A 216 12.59 0.35 -25.28
C LYS A 216 11.23 -0.29 -25.02
N GLY A 217 10.71 -0.20 -23.79
CA GLY A 217 9.41 -0.77 -23.41
C GLY A 217 9.30 -2.27 -23.71
N LEU A 218 10.42 -3.00 -23.66
CA LEU A 218 10.45 -4.40 -24.08
C LEU A 218 9.59 -5.25 -23.13
N PRO A 219 8.64 -6.07 -23.66
CA PRO A 219 7.84 -6.95 -22.83
C PRO A 219 8.73 -8.03 -22.19
N GLY A 220 8.47 -8.33 -20.92
CA GLY A 220 9.07 -9.50 -20.28
C GLY A 220 10.55 -9.37 -19.84
N ALA A 221 10.90 -10.06 -18.76
CA ALA A 221 12.25 -10.32 -18.24
C ALA A 221 13.03 -9.15 -17.63
N ALA A 222 12.86 -7.93 -18.11
CA ALA A 222 13.76 -6.84 -17.73
C ALA A 222 13.15 -5.75 -16.83
N ALA A 223 11.94 -5.99 -16.32
CA ALA A 223 11.32 -5.17 -15.28
C ALA A 223 11.78 -5.53 -13.85
N SER A 224 12.25 -6.76 -13.62
CA SER A 224 12.69 -7.20 -12.28
C SER A 224 14.22 -7.29 -12.21
N PRO A 225 14.87 -6.52 -11.31
CA PRO A 225 16.32 -6.60 -11.11
C PRO A 225 16.81 -8.01 -10.76
N TYR A 226 16.00 -8.80 -10.06
CA TYR A 226 16.35 -10.18 -9.72
C TYR A 226 16.35 -11.11 -10.93
N VAL A 227 15.42 -10.92 -11.87
CA VAL A 227 15.37 -11.72 -13.10
C VAL A 227 16.56 -11.38 -13.99
N VAL A 228 16.84 -10.08 -14.17
CA VAL A 228 18.04 -9.61 -14.88
C VAL A 228 19.32 -10.16 -14.25
N ALA A 229 19.39 -10.21 -12.91
CA ALA A 229 20.52 -10.81 -12.21
C ALA A 229 20.69 -12.29 -12.53
N MET A 230 19.60 -13.06 -12.47
CA MET A 230 19.61 -14.50 -12.73
C MET A 230 20.02 -14.81 -14.17
N ASP A 231 19.56 -14.02 -15.13
CA ASP A 231 19.95 -14.14 -16.54
C ASP A 231 21.44 -13.83 -16.74
N ARG A 232 21.95 -12.76 -16.12
CA ARG A 232 23.39 -12.42 -16.14
C ARG A 232 24.26 -13.51 -15.54
N LEU A 233 23.77 -14.17 -14.49
CA LEU A 233 24.43 -15.31 -13.85
C LEU A 233 24.18 -16.64 -14.58
N GLN A 234 23.51 -16.63 -15.73
CA GLN A 234 23.18 -17.81 -16.56
C GLN A 234 22.32 -18.86 -15.83
N ILE A 235 21.44 -18.43 -14.93
CA ILE A 235 20.53 -19.30 -14.18
C ILE A 235 19.21 -19.44 -14.94
N LYS A 236 18.94 -20.63 -15.48
CA LYS A 236 17.82 -20.85 -16.41
C LYS A 236 16.44 -20.99 -15.76
N VAL A 237 16.35 -21.65 -14.61
CA VAL A 237 15.05 -22.07 -14.05
C VAL A 237 14.47 -21.05 -13.07
N LEU A 238 15.33 -20.45 -12.24
CA LEU A 238 14.92 -19.55 -11.16
C LEU A 238 14.13 -18.30 -11.63
N PRO A 239 14.47 -17.66 -12.78
CA PRO A 239 13.65 -16.59 -13.36
C PRO A 239 12.17 -16.93 -13.51
N HIS A 240 11.85 -18.12 -14.01
CA HIS A 240 10.47 -18.53 -14.24
C HIS A 240 9.72 -18.74 -12.92
N ILE A 241 10.37 -19.28 -11.90
CA ILE A 241 9.78 -19.47 -10.56
C ILE A 241 9.48 -18.10 -9.92
N VAL A 242 10.44 -17.18 -9.98
CA VAL A 242 10.28 -15.83 -9.43
C VAL A 242 9.15 -15.10 -10.13
N ASN A 243 9.14 -15.06 -11.46
CA ASN A 243 8.07 -14.40 -12.21
C ASN A 243 6.69 -15.01 -11.94
N ALA A 244 6.58 -16.34 -11.81
CA ALA A 244 5.32 -16.99 -11.46
C ALA A 244 4.82 -16.60 -10.06
N MET A 245 5.73 -16.54 -9.07
CA MET A 245 5.36 -16.10 -7.71
C MET A 245 5.02 -14.61 -7.65
N VAL A 246 5.73 -13.76 -8.40
CA VAL A 246 5.43 -12.31 -8.50
C VAL A 246 4.09 -12.09 -9.19
N LEU A 247 3.77 -12.83 -10.25
CA LEU A 247 2.46 -12.79 -10.91
C LEU A 247 1.34 -13.17 -9.93
N GLY A 248 1.52 -14.27 -9.19
CA GLY A 248 0.56 -14.67 -8.15
C GLY A 248 0.39 -13.61 -7.06
N ALA A 249 1.49 -12.95 -6.67
CA ALA A 249 1.46 -11.88 -5.69
C ALA A 249 0.71 -10.63 -6.18
N ALA A 250 0.97 -10.19 -7.42
CA ALA A 250 0.30 -9.06 -8.07
C ALA A 250 -1.20 -9.33 -8.26
N PHE A 251 -1.55 -10.53 -8.77
CA PHE A 251 -2.94 -10.93 -8.93
C PHE A 251 -3.69 -10.93 -7.57
N SER A 252 -3.09 -11.51 -6.54
CA SER A 252 -3.60 -11.52 -5.17
C SER A 252 -3.79 -10.11 -4.63
N ALA A 253 -2.78 -9.23 -4.75
CA ALA A 253 -2.86 -7.85 -4.28
C ALA A 253 -3.99 -7.08 -4.96
N GLY A 254 -4.11 -7.17 -6.29
CA GLY A 254 -5.20 -6.50 -7.03
C GLY A 254 -6.59 -6.99 -6.60
N ASN A 255 -6.75 -8.29 -6.33
CA ASN A 255 -8.02 -8.79 -5.79
C ASN A 255 -8.32 -8.24 -4.39
N SER A 256 -7.31 -8.14 -3.53
CA SER A 256 -7.42 -7.51 -2.20
C SER A 256 -7.82 -6.04 -2.30
N TYR A 257 -7.27 -5.30 -3.26
CA TYR A 257 -7.63 -3.90 -3.51
C TYR A 257 -9.08 -3.75 -4.00
N VAL A 258 -9.59 -4.66 -4.84
CA VAL A 258 -11.02 -4.66 -5.22
C VAL A 258 -11.92 -4.83 -3.99
N TYR A 259 -11.55 -5.77 -3.11
CA TYR A 259 -12.26 -6.00 -1.86
C TYR A 259 -12.23 -4.76 -0.94
N CYS A 260 -11.04 -4.20 -0.70
CA CYS A 260 -10.86 -3.04 0.16
C CYS A 260 -11.54 -1.77 -0.38
N ALA A 261 -11.41 -1.48 -1.69
CA ALA A 261 -12.05 -0.33 -2.33
C ALA A 261 -13.59 -0.42 -2.22
N SER A 262 -14.15 -1.59 -2.53
CA SER A 262 -15.62 -1.77 -2.51
C SER A 262 -16.20 -1.66 -1.10
N ARG A 263 -15.50 -2.18 -0.08
CA ARG A 263 -15.89 -2.08 1.33
C ARG A 263 -15.72 -0.68 1.90
N SER A 264 -14.67 0.04 1.51
CA SER A 264 -14.47 1.45 1.87
C SER A 264 -15.63 2.32 1.38
N LEU A 265 -16.03 2.16 0.11
CA LEU A 265 -17.16 2.88 -0.47
C LEU A 265 -18.50 2.48 0.17
N PHE A 266 -18.69 1.20 0.45
CA PHE A 266 -19.87 0.70 1.16
C PHE A 266 -19.99 1.31 2.56
N GLY A 267 -18.88 1.40 3.31
CA GLY A 267 -18.83 2.03 4.62
C GLY A 267 -19.22 3.52 4.57
N LEU A 268 -18.71 4.26 3.58
CA LEU A 268 -19.13 5.65 3.35
C LEU A 268 -20.63 5.78 3.04
N ALA A 269 -21.19 4.84 2.27
CA ALA A 269 -22.61 4.84 1.93
C ALA A 269 -23.50 4.56 3.15
N LEU A 270 -23.09 3.64 4.04
CA LEU A 270 -23.79 3.36 5.30
C LEU A 270 -23.84 4.57 6.23
N GLU A 271 -22.79 5.38 6.26
CA GLU A 271 -22.75 6.63 7.03
C GLU A 271 -23.46 7.81 6.36
N GLY A 272 -24.11 7.59 5.21
CA GLY A 272 -24.79 8.66 4.45
C GLY A 272 -23.84 9.65 3.77
N LYS A 273 -22.55 9.30 3.66
CA LYS A 273 -21.49 10.09 3.03
C LYS A 273 -21.30 9.75 1.54
N ALA A 274 -21.91 8.67 1.08
CA ALA A 274 -22.01 8.30 -0.34
C ALA A 274 -23.47 7.94 -0.72
N PRO A 275 -23.82 7.94 -2.01
CA PRO A 275 -25.18 7.64 -2.46
C PRO A 275 -25.72 6.30 -1.92
N ARG A 276 -26.98 6.27 -1.47
CA ARG A 276 -27.63 5.09 -0.89
C ARG A 276 -27.68 3.88 -1.81
N ILE A 277 -27.54 4.05 -3.13
CA ILE A 277 -27.47 2.91 -4.06
C ILE A 277 -26.34 1.94 -3.71
N PHE A 278 -25.23 2.47 -3.17
CA PHE A 278 -24.06 1.69 -2.81
C PHE A 278 -24.26 0.79 -1.59
N THR A 279 -25.34 0.96 -0.80
CA THR A 279 -25.61 0.09 0.36
C THR A 279 -26.29 -1.24 -0.01
N LYS A 280 -26.60 -1.48 -1.28
CA LYS A 280 -27.28 -2.70 -1.71
C LYS A 280 -26.31 -3.89 -1.79
N CYS A 281 -26.59 -4.95 -1.02
CA CYS A 281 -25.83 -6.20 -1.02
C CYS A 281 -26.55 -7.34 -1.75
N ASN A 282 -25.80 -8.33 -2.23
CA ASN A 282 -26.34 -9.62 -2.68
C ASN A 282 -26.68 -10.54 -1.48
N SER A 283 -27.23 -11.72 -1.76
CA SER A 283 -27.55 -12.76 -0.76
C SER A 283 -26.35 -13.25 0.06
N ASN A 284 -25.12 -13.06 -0.45
CA ASN A 284 -23.88 -13.42 0.24
C ASN A 284 -23.26 -12.23 1.01
N GLY A 285 -23.94 -11.08 1.11
CA GLY A 285 -23.45 -9.90 1.85
C GLY A 285 -22.41 -9.05 1.11
N VAL A 286 -22.29 -9.21 -0.22
CA VAL A 286 -21.35 -8.46 -1.07
C VAL A 286 -22.03 -7.22 -1.67
N PRO A 287 -21.43 -6.02 -1.57
CA PRO A 287 -22.01 -4.78 -2.11
C PRO A 287 -21.84 -4.70 -3.64
N ILE A 288 -22.85 -5.16 -4.39
CA ILE A 288 -22.74 -5.39 -5.85
C ILE A 288 -22.34 -4.11 -6.61
N TYR A 289 -22.99 -2.99 -6.30
CA TYR A 289 -22.74 -1.73 -7.02
C TYR A 289 -21.37 -1.14 -6.69
N CYS A 290 -20.86 -1.32 -5.47
CA CYS A 290 -19.52 -0.91 -5.11
C CYS A 290 -18.47 -1.71 -5.89
N VAL A 291 -18.61 -3.04 -5.91
CA VAL A 291 -17.70 -3.91 -6.69
C VAL A 291 -17.76 -3.57 -8.18
N SER A 292 -18.97 -3.37 -8.72
CA SER A 292 -19.15 -3.00 -10.13
C SER A 292 -18.47 -1.67 -10.47
N LEU A 293 -18.60 -0.65 -9.61
CA LEU A 293 -17.92 0.63 -9.81
C LEU A 293 -16.39 0.49 -9.79
N VAL A 294 -15.84 -0.30 -8.86
CA VAL A 294 -14.40 -0.54 -8.79
C VAL A 294 -13.90 -1.27 -10.04
N LEU A 295 -14.64 -2.26 -10.54
CA LEU A 295 -14.31 -2.95 -11.79
C LEU A 295 -14.41 -2.01 -13.02
N LEU A 296 -15.36 -1.07 -13.01
CA LEU A 296 -15.43 -0.02 -14.05
C LEU A 296 -14.21 0.90 -14.01
N ILE A 297 -13.74 1.29 -12.83
CA ILE A 297 -12.49 2.06 -12.68
C ILE A 297 -11.29 1.23 -13.14
N ALA A 298 -11.30 -0.08 -12.87
CA ALA A 298 -10.25 -1.00 -13.31
C ALA A 298 -10.15 -1.12 -14.84
N LEU A 299 -11.18 -0.73 -15.61
CA LEU A 299 -11.09 -0.59 -17.07
C LEU A 299 -10.06 0.46 -17.50
N LEU A 300 -9.63 1.37 -16.62
CA LEU A 300 -8.52 2.27 -16.91
C LEU A 300 -7.20 1.52 -17.16
N SER A 301 -7.09 0.24 -16.79
CA SER A 301 -5.97 -0.62 -17.19
C SER A 301 -5.85 -0.79 -18.71
N PHE A 302 -6.93 -0.60 -19.49
CA PHE A 302 -6.89 -0.60 -20.96
C PHE A 302 -6.10 0.58 -21.55
N LEU A 303 -5.74 1.59 -20.75
CA LEU A 303 -4.86 2.68 -21.21
C LEU A 303 -3.50 2.15 -21.72
N GLN A 304 -3.04 0.98 -21.25
CA GLN A 304 -1.81 0.34 -21.70
C GLN A 304 -1.93 -0.30 -23.11
N VAL A 305 -3.13 -0.35 -23.69
CA VAL A 305 -3.31 -0.82 -25.08
C VAL A 305 -2.92 0.29 -26.06
N SER A 306 -3.12 1.55 -25.68
CA SER A 306 -2.81 2.72 -26.51
C SER A 306 -1.53 3.44 -26.10
N ASN A 307 -0.95 3.11 -24.95
CA ASN A 307 0.27 3.69 -24.41
C ASN A 307 1.21 2.58 -23.93
N GLU A 308 2.49 2.87 -23.79
CA GLU A 308 3.42 1.94 -23.15
C GLU A 308 2.99 1.63 -21.71
N ALA A 309 3.07 0.35 -21.32
CA ALA A 309 2.64 -0.08 -19.99
C ALA A 309 3.40 0.62 -18.86
N SER A 310 4.69 0.93 -19.06
CA SER A 310 5.53 1.70 -18.12
C SER A 310 4.95 3.08 -17.83
N VAL A 311 4.53 3.82 -18.87
CA VAL A 311 3.95 5.16 -18.73
C VAL A 311 2.65 5.12 -17.94
N VAL A 312 1.81 4.12 -18.22
CA VAL A 312 0.53 3.95 -17.51
C VAL A 312 0.75 3.55 -16.05
N LEU A 313 1.72 2.68 -15.78
CA LEU A 313 2.15 2.36 -14.41
C LEU A 313 2.60 3.62 -13.67
N ASP A 314 3.44 4.45 -14.28
CA ASP A 314 3.94 5.68 -13.67
C ASP A 314 2.82 6.68 -13.34
N TRP A 315 1.79 6.77 -14.18
CA TRP A 315 0.59 7.57 -13.90
C TRP A 315 -0.15 7.07 -12.66
N PHE A 316 -0.42 5.76 -12.58
CA PHE A 316 -1.09 5.20 -11.40
C PHE A 316 -0.22 5.30 -10.14
N VAL A 317 1.08 5.01 -10.24
CA VAL A 317 2.03 5.21 -9.12
C VAL A 317 1.98 6.64 -8.62
N SER A 318 1.99 7.63 -9.51
CA SER A 318 1.93 9.05 -9.12
C SER A 318 0.65 9.40 -8.35
N LEU A 319 -0.51 9.00 -8.87
CA LEU A 319 -1.81 9.24 -8.25
C LEU A 319 -1.94 8.54 -6.89
N VAL A 320 -1.50 7.30 -6.84
CA VAL A 320 -1.57 6.46 -5.64
C VAL A 320 -0.61 6.99 -4.58
N THR A 321 0.61 7.40 -4.95
CA THR A 321 1.58 8.01 -4.03
C THR A 321 1.04 9.29 -3.41
N ALA A 322 0.45 10.17 -4.23
CA ALA A 322 -0.15 11.41 -3.73
C ALA A 322 -1.30 11.11 -2.76
N SER A 323 -2.19 10.17 -3.11
CA SER A 323 -3.30 9.76 -2.24
C SER A 323 -2.82 9.17 -0.92
N GLN A 324 -1.80 8.31 -0.98
CA GLN A 324 -1.23 7.63 0.19
C GLN A 324 -0.60 8.63 1.16
N LEU A 325 0.19 9.58 0.65
CA LEU A 325 0.78 10.64 1.47
C LEU A 325 -0.29 11.51 2.13
N LEU A 326 -1.38 11.81 1.42
CA LEU A 326 -2.52 12.54 2.00
C LEU A 326 -3.27 11.72 3.07
N ASN A 327 -3.37 10.39 2.91
CA ASN A 327 -3.92 9.50 3.96
C ASN A 327 -3.04 9.52 5.21
N PHE A 328 -1.72 9.40 5.06
CA PHE A 328 -0.80 9.46 6.19
C PHE A 328 -0.79 10.83 6.87
N PHE A 329 -0.90 11.91 6.08
CA PHE A 329 -1.15 13.25 6.62
C PHE A 329 -2.43 13.27 7.47
N ALA A 330 -3.53 12.74 6.93
CA ALA A 330 -4.82 12.73 7.63
C ALA A 330 -4.78 11.93 8.93
N VAL A 331 -4.11 10.77 8.93
CA VAL A 331 -3.89 9.94 10.12
C VAL A 331 -3.03 10.66 11.15
N ALA A 332 -1.90 11.25 10.74
CA ALA A 332 -0.99 11.96 11.64
C ALA A 332 -1.69 13.18 12.25
N PHE A 333 -2.41 13.95 11.44
CA PHE A 333 -3.16 15.11 11.89
C PHE A 333 -4.29 14.74 12.83
N THR A 334 -5.07 13.70 12.53
CA THR A 334 -6.11 13.15 13.42
C THR A 334 -5.51 12.73 14.76
N TYR A 335 -4.33 12.11 14.75
CA TYR A 335 -3.63 11.72 15.97
C TYR A 335 -3.19 12.94 16.82
N THR A 336 -2.74 14.04 16.21
CA THR A 336 -2.45 15.27 16.97
C THR A 336 -3.70 15.84 17.67
N ARG A 337 -4.89 15.64 17.09
CA ARG A 337 -6.16 16.06 17.70
C ARG A 337 -6.60 15.11 18.81
N PHE A 338 -6.42 13.81 18.62
CA PHE A 338 -6.61 12.81 19.66
C PHE A 338 -5.75 13.09 20.89
N MET A 339 -4.45 13.37 20.73
CA MET A 339 -3.58 13.72 21.87
C MET A 339 -4.04 14.98 22.60
N LYS A 340 -4.39 16.04 21.86
CA LYS A 340 -4.92 17.27 22.46
C LYS A 340 -6.24 17.04 23.20
N ALA A 341 -7.07 16.11 22.73
CA ALA A 341 -8.32 15.75 23.38
C ALA A 341 -8.06 14.98 24.68
N LEU A 342 -7.11 14.03 24.70
CA LEU A 342 -6.69 13.33 25.91
C LEU A 342 -6.22 14.31 26.99
N ASP A 343 -5.33 15.24 26.61
CA ASP A 343 -4.80 16.27 27.51
C ASP A 343 -5.91 17.18 28.04
N ALA A 344 -6.84 17.62 27.18
CA ALA A 344 -7.93 18.51 27.56
C ALA A 344 -9.00 17.83 28.45
N GLN A 345 -9.14 16.51 28.36
CA GLN A 345 -10.12 15.72 29.13
C GLN A 345 -9.50 14.98 30.32
N GLY A 346 -8.21 15.19 30.59
CA GLY A 346 -7.52 14.60 31.75
C GLY A 346 -7.26 13.10 31.64
N VAL A 347 -7.30 12.51 30.43
CA VAL A 347 -7.04 11.09 30.22
C VAL A 347 -5.52 10.90 30.05
N SER A 348 -4.89 10.24 31.02
CA SER A 348 -3.45 9.96 30.95
C SER A 348 -3.13 9.05 29.75
N ARG A 349 -2.11 9.41 28.98
CA ARG A 349 -1.60 8.57 27.88
C ARG A 349 -1.08 7.21 28.36
N ASP A 350 -0.72 7.08 29.63
CA ASP A 350 -0.31 5.80 30.23
C ASP A 350 -1.49 4.84 30.46
N SER A 351 -2.73 5.33 30.36
CA SER A 351 -3.92 4.47 30.38
C SER A 351 -4.20 3.78 29.05
N LEU A 352 -3.50 4.15 27.96
CA LEU A 352 -3.73 3.58 26.65
C LEU A 352 -3.16 2.15 26.54
N PRO A 353 -3.83 1.21 25.86
CA PRO A 353 -3.33 -0.16 25.66
C PRO A 353 -2.00 -0.25 24.91
N TYR A 354 -1.68 0.78 24.12
CA TYR A 354 -0.42 0.91 23.41
C TYR A 354 0.08 2.35 23.49
N LYS A 355 1.39 2.53 23.65
CA LYS A 355 2.07 3.82 23.69
C LYS A 355 3.25 3.81 22.73
N GLY A 356 3.19 4.67 21.73
CA GLY A 356 4.25 4.91 20.77
C GLY A 356 5.40 5.72 21.37
N PHE A 357 6.57 5.62 20.75
CA PHE A 357 7.74 6.37 21.17
C PHE A 357 7.73 7.81 20.64
N PHE A 358 8.35 8.76 21.35
CA PHE A 358 8.53 10.18 20.94
C PHE A 358 7.27 10.96 20.47
N GLN A 359 6.07 10.56 20.86
CA GLN A 359 4.86 11.35 20.57
C GLN A 359 4.75 12.54 21.54
N PRO A 360 4.29 13.73 21.08
CA PRO A 360 3.68 14.04 19.77
C PRO A 360 4.67 14.45 18.66
N TYR A 361 5.98 14.53 18.92
CA TYR A 361 6.95 15.08 17.96
C TYR A 361 6.99 14.31 16.64
N LEU A 362 6.92 12.97 16.70
CA LEU A 362 6.85 12.14 15.50
C LEU A 362 5.58 12.38 14.69
N ALA A 363 4.45 12.69 15.33
CA ALA A 363 3.21 13.02 14.63
C ALA A 363 3.33 14.34 13.86
N TYR A 364 3.97 15.35 14.44
CA TYR A 364 4.22 16.62 13.74
C TYR A 364 5.18 16.44 12.56
N TYR A 365 6.25 15.66 12.75
CA TYR A 365 7.16 15.30 11.66
C TYR A 365 6.44 14.55 10.53
N ALA A 366 5.66 13.52 10.85
CA ALA A 366 4.90 12.77 9.86
C ALA A 366 3.90 13.66 9.12
N CYS A 367 3.19 14.54 9.83
CA CYS A 367 2.24 15.48 9.25
C CYS A 367 2.93 16.44 8.26
N ALA A 368 4.01 17.12 8.67
CA ALA A 368 4.73 18.04 7.80
C ALA A 368 5.42 17.32 6.63
N GLY A 369 6.10 16.20 6.91
CA GLY A 369 6.86 15.44 5.92
C GLY A 369 5.98 14.85 4.84
N THR A 370 4.85 14.22 5.20
CA THR A 370 3.92 13.64 4.21
C THR A 370 3.25 14.72 3.37
N LEU A 371 2.89 15.86 3.97
CA LEU A 371 2.32 16.98 3.23
C LEU A 371 3.32 17.57 2.24
N ILE A 372 4.57 17.84 2.65
CA ILE A 372 5.62 18.36 1.77
C ILE A 372 5.89 17.36 0.64
N MET A 373 6.04 16.07 0.97
CA MET A 373 6.30 15.03 -0.02
C MET A 373 5.15 14.87 -1.02
N ALA A 374 3.90 15.13 -0.64
CA ALA A 374 2.78 15.09 -1.58
C ALA A 374 2.98 16.14 -2.69
N PHE A 375 3.36 17.38 -2.35
CA PHE A 375 3.64 18.43 -3.35
C PHE A 375 4.91 18.18 -4.14
N VAL A 376 5.95 17.66 -3.47
CA VAL A 376 7.24 17.35 -4.11
C VAL A 376 7.12 16.15 -5.04
N GLY A 377 6.19 15.21 -4.81
CA GLY A 377 6.06 13.98 -5.61
C GLY A 377 5.97 14.19 -7.13
N GLY A 378 5.35 15.30 -7.58
CA GLY A 378 5.21 15.65 -9.00
C GLY A 378 6.24 16.65 -9.54
N TYR A 379 7.32 16.94 -8.79
CA TYR A 379 8.27 18.01 -9.14
C TYR A 379 8.90 17.86 -10.53
N THR A 380 9.02 16.62 -11.01
CA THR A 380 9.65 16.26 -12.29
C THR A 380 8.96 16.91 -13.48
N VAL A 381 7.65 17.16 -13.39
CA VAL A 381 6.83 17.83 -14.42
C VAL A 381 7.24 19.29 -14.63
N PHE A 382 7.81 19.92 -13.61
CA PHE A 382 8.27 21.32 -13.67
C PHE A 382 9.72 21.46 -14.17
N LEU A 383 10.41 20.35 -14.45
CA LEU A 383 11.75 20.42 -15.04
C LEU A 383 11.66 20.83 -16.53
N PRO A 384 12.63 21.62 -17.03
CA PRO A 384 12.64 22.04 -18.43
C PRO A 384 12.59 20.84 -19.38
N GLY A 385 11.59 20.80 -20.25
CA GLY A 385 11.41 19.72 -21.24
C GLY A 385 10.59 18.51 -20.79
N ASN A 386 10.17 18.45 -19.52
CA ASN A 386 9.43 17.31 -18.95
C ASN A 386 7.92 17.58 -18.73
N TRP A 387 7.39 18.64 -19.33
CA TRP A 387 5.97 18.98 -19.18
C TRP A 387 5.08 17.94 -19.86
N SER A 388 4.20 17.33 -19.07
CA SER A 388 3.24 16.32 -19.52
C SER A 388 1.92 16.55 -18.81
N ILE A 389 0.87 16.82 -19.59
CA ILE A 389 -0.49 17.06 -19.04
C ILE A 389 -0.97 15.82 -18.26
N PRO A 390 -0.87 14.58 -18.78
CA PRO A 390 -1.26 13.39 -18.01
C PRO A 390 -0.47 13.28 -16.70
N THR A 391 0.85 13.45 -16.73
CA THR A 391 1.68 13.32 -15.53
C THR A 391 1.31 14.39 -14.49
N PHE A 392 1.11 15.65 -14.91
CA PHE A 392 0.63 16.71 -14.02
C PHE A 392 -0.70 16.35 -13.36
N LEU A 393 -1.68 15.90 -14.16
CA LEU A 393 -2.99 15.55 -13.66
C LEU A 393 -2.89 14.38 -12.67
N PHE A 394 -2.25 13.27 -13.02
CA PHE A 394 -2.15 12.13 -12.11
C PHE A 394 -1.37 12.46 -10.83
N SER A 395 -0.29 13.26 -10.89
CA SER A 395 0.48 13.64 -9.70
C SER A 395 -0.26 14.62 -8.77
N TYR A 396 -1.07 15.54 -9.31
CA TYR A 396 -1.67 16.63 -8.51
C TYR A 396 -3.19 16.55 -8.33
N THR A 397 -3.89 15.63 -9.02
CA THR A 397 -5.36 15.51 -8.92
C THR A 397 -5.83 15.35 -7.49
N MET A 398 -5.21 14.47 -6.71
CA MET A 398 -5.66 14.19 -5.34
C MET A 398 -5.34 15.32 -4.37
N ILE A 399 -4.27 16.07 -4.64
CA ILE A 399 -3.91 17.27 -3.89
C ILE A 399 -4.95 18.38 -4.10
N GLY A 400 -5.54 18.48 -5.29
CA GLY A 400 -6.66 19.39 -5.56
C GLY A 400 -8.02 18.86 -5.11
N LEU A 401 -8.29 17.57 -5.35
CA LEU A 401 -9.59 16.94 -5.07
C LEU A 401 -9.86 16.86 -3.56
N CYS A 402 -8.87 16.53 -2.72
CA CYS A 402 -9.06 16.42 -1.28
C CYS A 402 -9.57 17.73 -0.63
N PRO A 403 -8.96 18.91 -0.88
CA PRO A 403 -9.52 20.19 -0.47
C PRO A 403 -10.91 20.46 -1.04
N VAL A 404 -11.17 20.15 -2.31
CA VAL A 404 -12.50 20.35 -2.92
C VAL A 404 -13.57 19.52 -2.21
N LEU A 405 -13.28 18.25 -1.90
CA LEU A 405 -14.18 17.37 -1.15
C LEU A 405 -14.39 17.89 0.28
N PHE A 406 -13.31 18.31 0.94
CA PHE A 406 -13.37 18.87 2.29
C PHE A 406 -14.22 20.15 2.35
N PHE A 407 -13.88 21.15 1.54
CA PHE A 407 -14.59 22.43 1.52
C PHE A 407 -16.01 22.29 0.95
N GLY A 408 -16.21 21.43 -0.05
CA GLY A 408 -17.53 21.14 -0.61
C GLY A 408 -18.48 20.57 0.44
N TRP A 409 -18.04 19.58 1.22
CA TRP A 409 -18.84 19.03 2.33
C TRP A 409 -19.02 20.06 3.44
N LYS A 410 -17.95 20.77 3.80
CA LYS A 410 -17.98 21.78 4.87
C LYS A 410 -18.96 22.91 4.56
N LEU A 411 -19.02 23.39 3.33
CA LEU A 411 -19.95 24.44 2.90
C LEU A 411 -21.39 23.92 2.80
N SER A 412 -21.58 22.69 2.30
CA SER A 412 -22.91 22.07 2.16
C SER A 412 -23.56 21.75 3.52
N LYS A 413 -22.79 21.16 4.44
CA LYS A 413 -23.29 20.67 5.74
C LYS A 413 -22.94 21.59 6.92
N LYS A 414 -22.20 22.68 6.67
CA LYS A 414 -21.79 23.68 7.69
C LYS A 414 -21.11 23.04 8.91
N THR A 415 -20.28 22.02 8.67
CA THR A 415 -19.60 21.28 9.73
C THR A 415 -18.52 22.13 10.40
N LYS A 416 -18.24 21.84 11.68
CA LYS A 416 -17.30 22.61 12.49
C LYS A 416 -16.18 21.69 12.99
N TRP A 417 -15.01 22.28 13.13
CA TRP A 417 -13.89 21.64 13.80
C TRP A 417 -14.23 21.43 15.27
N PHE A 418 -14.07 20.20 15.76
CA PHE A 418 -14.28 19.91 17.18
C PHE A 418 -13.19 20.57 18.02
N LYS A 419 -13.59 21.23 19.11
CA LYS A 419 -12.62 21.66 20.13
C LYS A 419 -12.15 20.43 20.91
N PRO A 420 -10.91 20.43 21.47
CA PRO A 420 -10.38 19.26 22.17
C PRO A 420 -11.28 18.68 23.28
N HIS A 421 -12.06 19.52 23.98
CA HIS A 421 -13.01 19.07 25.01
C HIS A 421 -14.36 18.58 24.46
N GLU A 422 -14.69 18.89 23.21
CA GLU A 422 -15.91 18.44 22.52
C GLU A 422 -15.70 17.11 21.79
N VAL A 423 -14.44 16.68 21.63
CA VAL A 423 -14.09 15.42 20.98
C VAL A 423 -14.61 14.24 21.80
N ASP A 424 -15.38 13.37 21.17
CA ASP A 424 -15.90 12.17 21.82
C ASP A 424 -14.81 11.09 21.94
N LEU A 425 -14.20 10.98 23.12
CA LEU A 425 -13.22 9.92 23.42
C LEU A 425 -13.86 8.64 23.98
N PHE A 426 -14.99 8.73 24.67
CA PHE A 426 -15.48 7.64 25.54
C PHE A 426 -16.57 6.78 24.92
N LYS A 427 -17.29 7.25 23.89
CA LYS A 427 -18.34 6.46 23.25
C LYS A 427 -17.80 5.16 22.66
N ASP A 428 -18.51 4.06 22.89
CA ASP A 428 -18.16 2.68 22.51
C ASP A 428 -16.93 2.09 23.25
N VAL A 429 -16.22 2.86 24.09
CA VAL A 429 -15.06 2.37 24.84
C VAL A 429 -15.48 1.39 25.94
N ALA A 430 -16.58 1.65 26.64
CA ALA A 430 -17.05 0.82 27.74
C ALA A 430 -17.43 -0.61 27.30
N GLU A 431 -18.05 -0.76 26.13
CA GLU A 431 -18.38 -2.06 25.54
C GLU A 431 -17.11 -2.87 25.24
N ILE A 432 -16.08 -2.19 24.73
CA ILE A 432 -14.78 -2.81 24.42
C ILE A 432 -14.03 -3.18 25.69
N ASP A 433 -14.10 -2.34 26.73
CA ASP A 433 -13.53 -2.62 28.05
C ASP A 433 -14.15 -3.89 28.65
N GLU A 434 -15.48 -4.02 28.57
CA GLU A 434 -16.22 -5.18 29.05
C GLU A 434 -15.87 -6.44 28.26
N TYR A 435 -15.87 -6.36 26.92
CA TYR A 435 -15.45 -7.46 26.05
C TYR A 435 -14.02 -7.92 26.36
N THR A 436 -13.09 -6.98 26.54
CA THR A 436 -11.68 -7.29 26.83
C THR A 436 -11.52 -7.96 28.21
N LYS A 437 -12.27 -7.52 29.22
CA LYS A 437 -12.24 -8.10 30.57
C LYS A 437 -12.82 -9.51 30.63
N ASN A 438 -13.87 -9.76 29.85
CA ASN A 438 -14.59 -11.03 29.83
C ASN A 438 -14.06 -12.00 28.76
N PHE A 439 -12.99 -11.63 28.04
CA PHE A 439 -12.44 -12.45 26.98
C PHE A 439 -11.82 -13.75 27.52
N VAL A 440 -12.33 -14.90 27.05
CA VAL A 440 -11.78 -16.22 27.35
C VAL A 440 -11.09 -16.75 26.09
N PRO A 441 -9.77 -17.04 26.13
CA PRO A 441 -9.04 -17.53 24.96
C PRO A 441 -9.62 -18.86 24.47
N THR A 442 -9.91 -18.95 23.17
CA THR A 442 -10.25 -20.24 22.55
C THR A 442 -8.99 -21.12 22.47
N PRO A 443 -9.03 -22.37 22.94
CA PRO A 443 -7.88 -23.27 22.83
C PRO A 443 -7.58 -23.62 21.36
N PRO A 444 -6.30 -23.78 20.98
CA PRO A 444 -5.92 -24.07 19.59
C PRO A 444 -6.53 -25.40 19.15
N ARG A 445 -7.17 -25.41 17.98
CA ARG A 445 -7.87 -26.58 17.42
C ARG A 445 -6.90 -27.70 17.04
N ASN A 446 -5.75 -27.37 16.45
CA ASN A 446 -4.77 -28.35 15.96
C ASN A 446 -3.33 -28.10 16.43
N ARG A 447 -2.47 -29.14 16.31
CA ARG A 447 -1.01 -29.02 16.56
C ARG A 447 -0.32 -28.04 15.62
N ILE A 448 -0.83 -27.90 14.39
CA ILE A 448 -0.38 -26.92 13.40
C ILE A 448 -0.71 -25.52 13.91
N ASP A 449 -1.97 -25.25 14.28
CA ASP A 449 -2.38 -23.97 14.87
C ASP A 449 -1.56 -23.62 16.11
N LYS A 450 -1.21 -24.61 16.94
CA LYS A 450 -0.33 -24.39 18.10
C LYS A 450 1.10 -23.98 17.72
N TYR A 451 1.64 -24.54 16.64
CA TYR A 451 2.97 -24.16 16.14
C TYR A 451 2.95 -22.79 15.45
N PHE A 452 1.90 -22.52 14.67
CA PHE A 452 1.68 -21.22 14.03
C PHE A 452 1.47 -20.12 15.08
N ASN A 453 0.60 -20.33 16.07
CA ASN A 453 0.44 -19.38 17.18
C ASN A 453 1.78 -19.12 17.88
N LYS A 454 2.61 -20.14 18.10
CA LYS A 454 3.94 -19.94 18.70
C LYS A 454 4.96 -19.21 17.80
N LEU A 455 4.79 -19.27 16.49
CA LEU A 455 5.66 -18.58 15.52
C LEU A 455 5.22 -17.13 15.29
N PHE A 456 3.92 -16.83 15.47
CA PHE A 456 3.29 -15.55 15.17
C PHE A 456 2.82 -14.75 16.41
N GLU A 457 2.75 -15.35 17.61
CA GLU A 457 2.70 -14.67 18.92
C GLU A 457 4.09 -14.21 19.37
#